data_AF-A0A845XCL8-F1
#
_entry.id   AF-A0A845XCL8-F1
#
_cell.length_a   1.000
_cell.length_b   1.000
_cell.length_c   1.000
_cell.angle_alpha   90.00
_cell.angle_beta   90.00
_cell.angle_gamma   90.00
#
_symmetry.space_group_name_H-M   'P 1'
#
loop_
_entity.id
_entity.type
_entity.pdbx_description
1 polymer ?
#
loop_
_entity_poly.entity_id
_entity_poly.type
_entity_poly.pdbx_seq_one_letter_code
_entity_poly.pdbx_strand_id
1 'polypeptide(L)'
;MTFLPTQAAIAEREATVDFKVVFTQGQALQVNPWHGYAGTPELGERIEDEETLAELQDQLAAALGEVWDEDNDTLGNELVFRVGVTEKGAIADYYPQNNAAFTLVAETPLPELLKPTAGRKPGSVIPADPLGQFQVVFKPDGVVEVSPF
;
A
#
# COMPACT_ATOMS: atom_id res chain seq x y z
N MET A 1 -6.48 24.11 -37.08
CA MET A 1 -5.42 24.33 -36.08
C MET A 1 -4.91 22.96 -35.67
N THR A 2 -3.68 22.61 -36.05
CA THR A 2 -3.06 21.32 -35.75
C THR A 2 -1.81 21.63 -34.95
N PHE A 3 -1.78 21.22 -33.68
CA PHE A 3 -0.63 21.42 -32.81
C PHE A 3 0.33 20.24 -33.00
N LEU A 4 1.56 20.56 -33.41
CA LEU A 4 2.69 19.63 -33.50
C LEU A 4 3.44 19.64 -32.15
N PRO A 5 3.84 18.49 -31.60
CA PRO A 5 4.61 18.47 -30.36
C PRO A 5 6.08 18.83 -30.64
N THR A 6 6.67 19.71 -29.84
CA THR A 6 8.14 19.91 -29.82
C THR A 6 8.69 19.62 -28.43
N GLN A 7 9.48 18.55 -28.40
CA GLN A 7 10.58 18.21 -27.51
C GLN A 7 10.90 19.20 -26.36
N ALA A 8 10.54 18.79 -25.14
CA ALA A 8 11.33 19.07 -23.94
C ALA A 8 11.07 17.94 -22.94
N ALA A 9 11.86 16.87 -23.05
CA ALA A 9 11.98 15.87 -22.02
C ALA A 9 12.68 16.53 -20.81
N ILE A 10 11.89 17.01 -19.84
CA ILE A 10 12.34 17.23 -18.46
C ILE A 10 11.19 16.77 -17.57
N ALA A 11 11.29 15.52 -17.11
CA ALA A 11 10.77 15.02 -15.83
C ALA A 11 9.59 15.80 -15.20
N GLU A 12 8.40 15.74 -15.81
CA GLU A 12 7.19 16.05 -15.06
C GLU A 12 6.89 14.83 -14.19
N ARG A 13 7.33 14.90 -12.92
CA ARG A 13 6.66 14.14 -11.87
C ARG A 13 5.18 14.49 -12.00
N GLU A 14 4.37 13.60 -12.57
CA GLU A 14 2.93 13.80 -12.64
C GLU A 14 2.46 14.04 -11.20
N ALA A 15 1.92 15.24 -10.95
CA ALA A 15 1.25 15.53 -9.70
C ALA A 15 -0.06 14.73 -9.70
N THR A 16 0.02 13.48 -9.27
CA THR A 16 -1.15 12.62 -9.09
C THR A 16 -1.98 13.19 -7.94
N VAL A 17 -3.20 13.63 -8.25
CA VAL A 17 -4.21 14.01 -7.26
C VAL A 17 -5.13 12.82 -6.99
N ASP A 18 -5.25 12.42 -5.74
CA ASP A 18 -6.16 11.35 -5.32
C ASP A 18 -7.61 11.82 -5.32
N PHE A 19 -8.55 10.92 -5.65
CA PHE A 19 -9.99 11.18 -5.61
C PHE A 19 -10.68 10.23 -4.64
N LYS A 20 -11.61 10.75 -3.81
CA LYS A 20 -12.52 9.91 -3.01
C LYS A 20 -13.81 9.68 -3.78
N VAL A 21 -14.09 8.42 -4.13
CA VAL A 21 -15.36 8.00 -4.73
C VAL A 21 -16.30 7.48 -3.64
N VAL A 22 -17.46 8.11 -3.47
CA VAL A 22 -18.49 7.67 -2.54
C VAL A 22 -19.71 7.19 -3.32
N PHE A 23 -20.08 5.93 -3.13
CA PHE A 23 -21.34 5.38 -3.62
C PHE A 23 -22.41 5.54 -2.54
N THR A 24 -23.33 6.48 -2.73
CA THR A 24 -24.49 6.63 -1.85
C THR A 24 -25.64 5.74 -2.35
N GLN A 25 -26.50 5.25 -1.44
CA GLN A 25 -27.63 4.38 -1.79
C GLN A 25 -28.65 5.01 -2.77
N GLY A 26 -28.49 6.29 -3.14
CA GLY A 26 -29.30 6.99 -4.14
C GLY A 26 -28.72 7.04 -5.56
N GLN A 27 -27.71 6.23 -5.91
CA GLN A 27 -27.07 6.21 -7.25
C GLN A 27 -26.49 7.56 -7.73
N ALA A 28 -26.25 8.52 -6.83
CA ALA A 28 -25.50 9.72 -7.17
C ALA A 28 -24.00 9.43 -7.01
N LEU A 29 -23.26 9.40 -8.13
CA LEU A 29 -21.81 9.41 -8.14
C LEU A 29 -21.33 10.82 -7.73
N GLN A 30 -20.84 10.97 -6.50
CA GLN A 30 -20.19 12.21 -6.07
C GLN A 30 -18.69 12.10 -6.29
N VAL A 31 -18.19 12.90 -7.23
CA VAL A 31 -16.76 13.17 -7.42
C VAL A 31 -16.48 14.57 -6.87
N ASN A 32 -15.99 14.66 -5.63
CA ASN A 32 -15.54 15.92 -5.07
C ASN A 32 -14.02 16.06 -5.29
N PRO A 33 -13.52 17.26 -5.65
CA PRO A 33 -12.09 17.54 -5.56
C PRO A 33 -11.65 17.23 -4.13
N TRP A 34 -10.77 16.25 -3.98
CA TRP A 34 -10.19 15.93 -2.69
C TRP A 34 -9.22 17.07 -2.37
N HIS A 35 -9.50 17.89 -1.36
CA HIS A 35 -8.54 18.90 -0.88
C HIS A 35 -7.35 18.27 -0.15
N GLY A 36 -7.02 17.01 -0.47
CA GLY A 36 -6.28 16.14 0.41
C GLY A 36 -7.12 15.67 1.59
N TYR A 37 -6.59 14.68 2.28
CA TYR A 37 -6.91 14.47 3.68
C TYR A 37 -6.39 15.72 4.42
N ALA A 38 -7.01 16.15 5.52
CA ALA A 38 -6.48 17.25 6.32
C ALA A 38 -5.06 16.98 6.90
N GLY A 39 -4.54 15.76 6.71
CA GLY A 39 -3.15 15.30 6.80
C GLY A 39 -3.02 13.95 6.06
N THR A 40 -1.83 13.49 5.65
CA THR A 40 -1.61 12.22 4.90
C THR A 40 -2.55 11.09 5.34
N PRO A 41 -3.17 10.30 4.43
CA PRO A 41 -3.94 9.13 4.86
C PRO A 41 -3.04 8.21 5.69
N GLU A 42 -3.28 8.21 6.99
CA GLU A 42 -2.62 7.32 7.93
C GLU A 42 -3.47 6.07 8.05
N LEU A 43 -2.83 4.92 8.20
CA LEU A 43 -3.52 3.63 8.36
C LEU A 43 -4.19 3.50 9.75
N GLY A 44 -4.34 4.60 10.51
CA GLY A 44 -4.71 4.62 11.92
C GLY A 44 -3.55 5.05 12.82
N GLU A 45 -3.69 4.85 14.12
CA GLU A 45 -2.61 5.05 15.10
C GLU A 45 -1.41 4.15 14.76
N ARG A 46 -0.18 4.60 15.06
CA ARG A 46 1.06 3.87 14.74
C ARG A 46 1.64 3.21 15.99
N ILE A 47 2.17 1.99 15.84
CA ILE A 47 3.06 1.39 16.84
C ILE A 47 4.43 2.08 16.75
N GLU A 48 4.89 2.69 17.83
CA GLU A 48 6.18 3.41 17.89
C GLU A 48 7.27 2.65 18.68
N ASP A 49 6.91 1.55 19.34
CA ASP A 49 7.85 0.74 20.13
C ASP A 49 8.84 0.00 19.21
N GLU A 50 10.13 0.29 19.35
CA GLU A 50 11.18 -0.22 18.45
C GLU A 50 11.34 -1.74 18.52
N GLU A 51 11.18 -2.35 19.70
CA GLU A 51 11.26 -3.80 19.90
C GLU A 51 10.09 -4.50 19.19
N THR A 52 8.87 -4.00 19.43
CA THR A 52 7.65 -4.48 18.76
C THR A 52 7.74 -4.31 17.24
N LEU A 53 8.27 -3.19 16.75
CA LEU A 53 8.44 -2.95 15.31
C LEU A 53 9.44 -3.91 14.68
N ALA A 54 10.56 -4.22 15.36
CA ALA A 54 11.54 -5.19 14.88
C ALA A 54 10.94 -6.60 14.81
N GLU A 55 10.22 -7.03 15.84
CA GLU A 55 9.53 -8.33 15.83
C GLU A 55 8.50 -8.43 14.70
N LEU A 56 7.70 -7.37 14.50
CA LEU A 56 6.71 -7.32 13.43
C LEU A 56 7.35 -7.28 12.03
N GLN A 57 8.50 -6.61 11.89
CA GLN A 57 9.27 -6.60 10.64
C GLN A 57 9.73 -8.02 10.28
N ASP A 58 10.33 -8.74 11.24
CA ASP A 58 10.82 -10.10 11.03
C ASP A 58 9.67 -11.07 10.70
N GLN A 59 8.55 -10.95 11.41
CA GLN A 59 7.34 -11.75 11.14
C GLN A 59 6.77 -11.47 9.74
N LEU A 60 6.70 -10.19 9.35
CA LEU A 60 6.20 -9.80 8.03
C LEU A 60 7.12 -10.31 6.92
N ALA A 61 8.45 -10.17 7.08
CA ALA A 61 9.43 -10.67 6.12
C ALA A 61 9.34 -12.18 5.97
N ALA A 62 9.21 -12.93 7.07
CA ALA A 62 9.04 -14.38 7.04
C ALA A 62 7.73 -14.80 6.35
N ALA A 63 6.61 -14.16 6.69
CA ALA A 63 5.31 -14.47 6.10
C ALA A 63 5.26 -14.17 4.59
N LEU A 64 5.91 -13.09 4.16
CA LEU A 64 6.02 -12.77 2.74
C LEU A 64 6.96 -13.73 2.03
N GLY A 65 8.12 -14.05 2.61
CA GLY A 65 9.09 -14.98 2.02
C GLY A 65 8.62 -16.43 1.94
N GLU A 66 7.69 -16.87 2.80
CA GLU A 66 7.08 -18.22 2.72
C GLU A 66 6.17 -18.38 1.50
N VAL A 67 5.49 -17.29 1.10
CA VAL A 67 4.48 -17.31 0.04
C VAL A 67 5.01 -16.74 -1.28
N TRP A 68 6.03 -15.88 -1.21
CA TRP A 68 6.63 -15.27 -2.39
C TRP A 68 7.60 -16.23 -3.08
N ASP A 69 7.26 -16.62 -4.30
CA ASP A 69 8.09 -17.50 -5.12
C ASP A 69 9.22 -16.69 -5.78
N GLU A 70 10.45 -17.19 -5.68
CA GLU A 70 11.64 -16.59 -6.29
C GLU A 70 11.58 -16.65 -7.83
N ASP A 71 10.71 -17.49 -8.40
CA ASP A 71 10.49 -17.62 -9.85
C ASP A 71 9.70 -16.43 -10.48
N ASN A 72 9.35 -15.40 -9.69
CA ASN A 72 8.69 -14.16 -10.16
C ASN A 72 9.63 -13.18 -10.90
N ASP A 73 10.47 -13.71 -11.79
CA ASP A 73 11.31 -12.98 -12.77
C ASP A 73 10.47 -12.13 -13.75
N THR A 74 9.13 -12.21 -13.65
CA THR A 74 8.16 -11.54 -14.53
C THR A 74 7.79 -10.13 -14.10
N LEU A 75 8.12 -9.69 -12.88
CA LEU A 75 7.72 -8.37 -12.39
C LEU A 75 8.34 -7.21 -13.20
N GLY A 76 9.56 -7.41 -13.70
CA GLY A 76 10.31 -6.44 -14.52
C GLY A 76 10.65 -5.10 -13.84
N ASN A 77 10.00 -4.78 -12.72
CA ASN A 77 10.15 -3.56 -11.92
C ASN A 77 9.97 -3.90 -10.43
N GLU A 78 10.57 -3.10 -9.56
CA GLU A 78 10.32 -3.17 -8.12
C GLU A 78 8.88 -2.76 -7.80
N LEU A 79 8.18 -3.53 -6.97
CA LEU A 79 6.85 -3.18 -6.48
C LEU A 79 6.97 -2.68 -5.04
N VAL A 80 6.69 -1.39 -4.84
CA VAL A 80 6.81 -0.76 -3.52
C VAL A 80 5.42 -0.61 -2.90
N PHE A 81 5.25 -1.12 -1.69
CA PHE A 81 4.02 -1.04 -0.92
C PHE A 81 4.28 -0.46 0.46
N ARG A 82 3.30 0.24 1.01
CA ARG A 82 3.19 0.52 2.43
C ARG A 82 2.22 -0.49 3.03
N VAL A 83 2.63 -1.20 4.07
CA VAL A 83 1.85 -2.27 4.70
C VAL A 83 1.59 -1.93 6.15
N GLY A 84 0.33 -2.02 6.57
CA GLY A 84 -0.11 -1.83 7.96
C GLY A 84 -0.34 -3.18 8.63
N VAL A 85 0.39 -3.44 9.70
CA VAL A 85 0.39 -4.71 10.43
C VAL A 85 -0.06 -4.46 11.86
N THR A 86 -1.00 -5.26 12.36
CA THR A 86 -1.43 -5.20 13.78
C THR A 86 -0.33 -5.68 14.71
N GLU A 87 -0.40 -5.38 16.01
CA GLU A 87 0.48 -5.95 17.05
C GLU A 87 0.54 -7.49 17.05
N LYS A 88 -0.44 -8.17 16.43
CA LYS A 88 -0.50 -9.63 16.32
C LYS A 88 0.13 -10.18 15.03
N GLY A 89 0.81 -9.35 14.24
CA GLY A 89 1.44 -9.75 12.99
C GLY A 89 0.50 -9.87 11.79
N ALA A 90 -0.81 -9.59 11.95
CA ALA A 90 -1.75 -9.65 10.84
C ALA A 90 -1.69 -8.39 9.96
N ILE A 91 -1.63 -8.56 8.64
CA ILE A 91 -1.73 -7.47 7.66
C ILE A 91 -3.17 -6.94 7.65
N ALA A 92 -3.38 -5.75 8.21
CA ALA A 92 -4.70 -5.10 8.27
C ALA A 92 -5.00 -4.25 7.04
N ASP A 93 -3.96 -3.70 6.41
CA ASP A 93 -4.09 -2.82 5.25
C ASP A 93 -2.79 -2.79 4.42
N TYR A 94 -2.89 -2.38 3.15
CA TYR A 94 -1.72 -2.09 2.32
C TYR A 94 -2.05 -1.04 1.25
N TYR A 95 -1.04 -0.31 0.79
CA TYR A 95 -1.18 0.71 -0.24
C TYR A 95 0.00 0.73 -1.21
N PRO A 96 -0.21 0.62 -2.53
CA PRO A 96 0.85 0.71 -3.53
C PRO A 96 1.48 2.11 -3.56
N GLN A 97 2.81 2.18 -3.56
CA GLN A 97 3.58 3.44 -3.54
C GLN A 97 4.14 3.83 -4.92
N ASN A 98 4.11 2.92 -5.90
CA ASN A 98 4.50 3.20 -7.28
C ASN A 98 3.51 2.61 -8.29
N ASN A 99 3.59 3.07 -9.55
CA ASN A 99 2.66 2.66 -10.62
C ASN A 99 2.73 1.14 -10.89
N ALA A 100 3.94 0.56 -10.85
CA ALA A 100 4.13 -0.88 -11.01
C ALA A 100 3.38 -1.66 -9.92
N ALA A 101 3.51 -1.27 -8.64
CA ALA A 101 2.77 -1.89 -7.54
C ALA A 101 1.25 -1.76 -7.70
N PHE A 102 0.75 -0.62 -8.18
CA PHE A 102 -0.68 -0.46 -8.45
C PHE A 102 -1.17 -1.41 -9.54
N THR A 103 -0.39 -1.56 -10.62
CA THR A 103 -0.74 -2.38 -11.78
C THR A 103 -0.65 -3.87 -11.48
N LEU A 104 0.37 -4.29 -10.73
CA LEU A 104 0.72 -5.70 -10.50
C LEU A 104 0.37 -6.20 -9.09
N VAL A 105 -0.43 -5.46 -8.32
CA VAL A 105 -0.83 -5.86 -6.96
C VAL A 105 -1.45 -7.26 -6.89
N ALA A 106 -2.19 -7.65 -7.92
CA ALA A 106 -2.84 -8.96 -8.01
C ALA A 106 -1.84 -10.12 -8.15
N GLU A 107 -0.61 -9.83 -8.59
CA GLU A 107 0.49 -10.80 -8.73
C GLU A 107 1.30 -10.94 -7.43
N THR A 108 1.02 -10.13 -6.41
CA THR A 108 1.70 -10.19 -5.10
C THR A 108 0.93 -11.08 -4.12
N PRO A 109 1.57 -11.60 -3.05
CA PRO A 109 0.88 -12.37 -2.01
C PRO A 109 0.05 -11.49 -1.05
N LEU A 110 0.17 -10.17 -1.14
CA LEU A 110 -0.52 -9.22 -0.25
C LEU A 110 -2.06 -9.38 -0.23
N PRO A 111 -2.76 -9.56 -1.36
CA PRO A 111 -4.22 -9.74 -1.36
C PRO A 111 -4.68 -10.99 -0.60
N GLU A 112 -3.88 -12.07 -0.63
CA GLU A 112 -4.21 -13.33 0.07
C GLU A 112 -3.94 -13.25 1.58
N LEU A 113 -2.87 -12.53 1.94
CA LEU A 113 -2.45 -12.33 3.33
C LEU A 113 -3.28 -11.25 4.05
N LEU A 114 -3.94 -10.36 3.32
CA LEU A 114 -4.76 -9.29 3.88
C LEU A 114 -5.88 -9.85 4.78
N LYS A 115 -5.93 -9.35 6.01
CA LYS A 115 -7.00 -9.58 6.98
C LYS A 115 -7.69 -8.25 7.27
N PRO A 116 -8.67 -7.82 6.44
CA PRO A 116 -9.25 -6.48 6.52
C PRO A 116 -10.08 -6.25 7.79
N THR A 117 -10.37 -7.30 8.55
CA THR A 117 -11.04 -7.23 9.86
C THR A 117 -10.06 -7.22 11.04
N ALA A 118 -8.77 -7.51 10.80
CA ALA A 118 -7.75 -7.43 11.84
C ALA A 118 -7.57 -5.97 12.26
N GLY A 119 -7.56 -5.72 13.56
CA GLY A 119 -7.44 -4.37 14.11
C GLY A 119 -8.68 -3.49 13.90
N ARG A 120 -9.83 -4.00 13.43
CA ARG A 120 -11.06 -3.22 13.20
C ARG A 120 -12.20 -3.63 14.13
N LYS A 121 -12.93 -2.63 14.63
CA LYS A 121 -14.22 -2.83 15.30
C LYS A 121 -15.32 -3.13 14.27
N PRO A 122 -16.30 -3.99 14.57
CA PRO A 122 -17.43 -4.25 13.68
C PRO A 122 -18.13 -2.94 13.26
N GLY A 123 -18.23 -2.69 11.95
CA GLY A 123 -18.86 -1.49 11.39
C GLY A 123 -17.94 -0.27 11.23
N SER A 124 -16.65 -0.38 11.56
CA SER A 124 -15.64 0.66 11.27
C SER A 124 -14.80 0.31 10.06
N VAL A 125 -14.53 1.30 9.19
CA VAL A 125 -13.59 1.21 8.08
C VAL A 125 -12.18 1.67 8.46
N ILE A 126 -12.01 2.30 9.63
CA ILE A 126 -10.72 2.74 10.17
C ILE A 126 -10.25 1.68 11.19
N PRO A 127 -8.99 1.23 11.12
CA PRO A 127 -8.34 0.45 12.18
C PRO A 127 -8.50 1.14 13.53
N ALA A 128 -9.06 0.41 14.49
CA ALA A 128 -9.21 0.84 15.87
C ALA A 128 -7.97 0.53 16.70
N ASP A 129 -7.16 -0.43 16.27
CA ASP A 129 -5.92 -0.83 16.92
C ASP A 129 -4.72 -0.14 16.22
N PRO A 130 -3.64 0.21 16.96
CA PRO A 130 -2.42 0.72 16.37
C PRO A 130 -1.81 -0.26 15.37
N LEU A 131 -1.25 0.26 14.28
CA LEU A 131 -0.59 -0.52 13.25
C LEU A 131 0.90 -0.19 13.17
N GLY A 132 1.73 -1.22 13.12
CA GLY A 132 3.10 -1.12 12.63
C GLY A 132 3.06 -0.85 11.13
N GLN A 133 3.85 0.11 10.66
CA GLN A 133 3.86 0.50 9.26
C GLN A 133 5.21 0.17 8.66
N PHE A 134 5.18 -0.58 7.56
CA PHE A 134 6.38 -1.08 6.90
C PHE A 134 6.35 -0.72 5.41
N GLN A 135 7.50 -0.38 4.87
CA GLN A 135 7.73 -0.40 3.44
C GLN A 135 8.11 -1.81 3.03
N VAL A 136 7.37 -2.37 2.08
CA VAL A 136 7.64 -3.68 1.48
C VAL A 136 8.01 -3.47 0.02
N VAL A 137 9.15 -4.01 -0.38
CA VAL A 137 9.64 -3.95 -1.76
C VAL A 137 9.78 -5.36 -2.30
N PHE A 138 8.95 -5.71 -3.28
CA PHE A 138 9.13 -6.94 -4.05
C PHE A 138 10.08 -6.63 -5.20
N LYS A 139 11.24 -7.29 -5.20
CA LYS A 139 12.23 -7.12 -6.25
C LYS A 139 12.02 -8.13 -7.38
N PRO A 140 12.46 -7.78 -8.61
CA PRO A 140 12.39 -8.70 -9.75
C PRO A 140 13.21 -9.98 -9.59
N ASP A 141 14.22 -9.98 -8.72
CA ASP A 141 15.09 -11.12 -8.43
C ASP A 141 14.48 -12.10 -7.40
N GLY A 142 13.20 -11.93 -7.06
CA GLY A 142 12.52 -12.77 -6.08
C GLY A 142 12.75 -12.35 -4.62
N VAL A 143 13.58 -11.35 -4.36
CA VAL A 143 13.84 -10.91 -2.97
C VAL A 143 12.72 -9.98 -2.48
N VAL A 144 12.25 -10.19 -1.26
CA VAL A 144 11.36 -9.27 -0.55
C VAL A 144 12.15 -8.51 0.51
N GLU A 145 12.15 -7.18 0.41
CA GLU A 145 12.72 -6.31 1.43
C GLU A 145 11.62 -5.68 2.27
N VAL A 146 11.79 -5.69 3.58
CA VAL A 146 10.88 -5.07 4.54
C VAL A 146 11.68 -4.10 5.41
N SER A 147 11.23 -2.85 5.47
CA SER A 147 11.82 -1.83 6.34
C SER A 147 10.72 -1.04 7.06
N PRO A 148 11.00 -0.40 8.20
CA PRO A 148 10.07 0.53 8.83
C PRO A 148 9.73 1.68 7.87
N PHE A 149 8.47 2.16 7.91
CA PHE A 149 7.96 3.26 7.08
C PHE A 149 8.00 4.61 7.79
#